data_AF-A0A6J1M6K8-F1
#
_entry.id   AF-A0A6J1M6K8-F1
#
_cell.length_a   1.000
_cell.length_b   1.000
_cell.length_c   1.000
_cell.angle_alpha   90.00
_cell.angle_beta   90.00
_cell.angle_gamma   90.00
#
_symmetry.space_group_name_H-M   'P 1'
#
loop_
_entity.id
_entity.type
_entity.pdbx_description
1 polymer ?
#
loop_
_entity_poly.entity_id
_entity_poly.type
_entity_poly.pdbx_seq_one_letter_code
_entity_poly.pdbx_strand_id
1 'polypeptide(L)'
;MATMTGIWVDPRDAQPAVYITGRFAKFGAVDEVLRHKNDKFVCEALIESDQRSKEKTMENRLLHRNANTDHLMTDELKQLKRQEFVDRKRRQQLRNDCEELRQLAEQLRLASITKDLDDHIMEINRSRQMAAQVKVQGLQRAEAERQQHLAMELEKELRRKEQQEELRKTLASQVEERRLCRQRQYVETLAEREERMAMQQQIEEEDREHQLEQKRLKLKKRDDIIQLIEQKREYEQLQKAKCNEDISKLIEKQLEDAKHREEMDRARLEAIRKQQEISLRIGHQVLEVENRKRQRDNLLLDLLQAEYKAKDDERYRQQLQQEQLERQRARQELERYRAEAFERNMENARKKKEQALNKNLIISDMPEISETEMQTRRQRKEHGALLLSMIEDNNRKRAESAAEHIKFFNLKAKSDAERQERIEEERLQMLSSVPTSVLKYLPKQVLSEADRKYFNVQEKQASG
;
A
#
# COMPACT_ATOMS: atom_id res chain seq x y z
N MET A 1 -45.25 -93.37 -4.78
CA MET A 1 -45.86 -94.22 -5.83
C MET A 1 -44.92 -94.26 -7.01
N ALA A 2 -44.60 -95.44 -7.54
CA ALA A 2 -43.94 -95.62 -8.83
C ALA A 2 -44.24 -97.05 -9.30
N THR A 3 -44.80 -97.21 -10.50
CA THR A 3 -45.20 -98.51 -11.04
C THR A 3 -44.16 -99.04 -12.01
N MET A 4 -43.79 -100.32 -11.89
CA MET A 4 -43.12 -101.09 -12.94
C MET A 4 -43.73 -102.49 -12.97
N THR A 5 -44.15 -102.91 -14.17
CA THR A 5 -44.85 -104.16 -14.42
C THR A 5 -43.87 -105.26 -14.83
N GLY A 6 -44.01 -106.46 -14.25
CA GLY A 6 -43.21 -107.63 -14.59
C GLY A 6 -44.11 -108.82 -14.91
N ILE A 7 -44.48 -108.99 -16.18
CA ILE A 7 -45.22 -110.17 -16.66
C ILE A 7 -44.20 -111.24 -17.05
N TRP A 8 -44.36 -112.46 -16.54
CA TRP A 8 -43.71 -113.65 -17.08
C TRP A 8 -44.79 -114.67 -17.46
N VAL A 9 -44.72 -115.14 -18.71
CA VAL A 9 -45.63 -116.13 -19.31
C VAL A 9 -44.84 -117.37 -19.65
N ASP A 10 -45.49 -118.51 -19.46
CA ASP A 10 -44.93 -119.86 -19.61
C ASP A 10 -44.69 -120.24 -21.09
N PRO A 11 -43.47 -120.66 -21.49
CA PRO A 11 -43.17 -121.06 -22.85
C PRO A 11 -42.84 -122.58 -23.00
N ARG A 12 -43.56 -123.24 -23.93
CA ARG A 12 -43.39 -124.62 -24.46
C ARG A 12 -44.25 -125.70 -23.80
N ASP A 13 -44.89 -126.62 -24.54
CA ASP A 13 -45.06 -126.74 -26.00
C ASP A 13 -46.44 -127.33 -26.34
N ALA A 14 -47.03 -126.85 -27.43
CA ALA A 14 -48.21 -127.44 -28.06
C ALA A 14 -47.87 -128.05 -29.42
N GLN A 15 -48.59 -129.09 -29.83
CA GLN A 15 -48.43 -129.71 -31.16
C GLN A 15 -48.86 -128.76 -32.29
N PRO A 16 -48.34 -128.97 -33.51
CA PRO A 16 -49.24 -129.48 -34.56
C PRO A 16 -48.61 -130.54 -35.48
N ALA A 17 -49.43 -131.10 -36.38
CA ALA A 17 -49.07 -132.15 -37.34
C ALA A 17 -49.01 -131.63 -38.80
N VAL A 18 -48.37 -132.41 -39.69
CA VAL A 18 -48.33 -132.20 -41.15
C VAL A 18 -48.57 -133.55 -41.87
N TYR A 19 -49.15 -133.52 -43.08
CA TYR A 19 -49.87 -134.65 -43.70
C TYR A 19 -49.82 -134.60 -45.25
N ILE A 20 -49.83 -135.77 -45.93
CA ILE A 20 -50.10 -135.99 -47.39
C ILE A 20 -48.96 -135.53 -48.35
N THR A 21 -48.40 -136.38 -49.22
CA THR A 21 -48.81 -136.68 -50.63
C THR A 21 -47.89 -137.77 -51.23
N GLY A 22 -48.19 -138.50 -52.32
CA GLY A 22 -49.33 -138.43 -53.26
C GLY A 22 -49.49 -139.72 -54.13
N ARG A 23 -50.42 -139.71 -55.10
CA ARG A 23 -50.95 -140.85 -55.91
C ARG A 23 -51.47 -140.33 -57.27
N PHE A 24 -51.72 -141.10 -58.35
CA PHE A 24 -51.50 -142.51 -58.76
C PHE A 24 -51.65 -142.57 -60.31
N ALA A 25 -51.03 -143.53 -61.03
CA ALA A 25 -51.33 -143.76 -62.47
C ALA A 25 -50.96 -145.18 -62.97
N LYS A 26 -51.46 -145.56 -64.16
CA LYS A 26 -51.36 -146.89 -64.81
C LYS A 26 -51.09 -146.80 -66.33
N PHE A 27 -50.48 -147.86 -66.88
CA PHE A 27 -50.57 -148.38 -68.27
C PHE A 27 -50.97 -147.44 -69.44
N GLY A 28 -50.01 -147.14 -70.31
CA GLY A 28 -49.84 -147.87 -71.59
C GLY A 28 -50.65 -147.45 -72.83
N ALA A 29 -49.92 -147.09 -73.90
CA ALA A 29 -50.34 -147.17 -75.31
C ALA A 29 -49.07 -147.28 -76.20
N VAL A 30 -49.23 -147.66 -77.47
CA VAL A 30 -48.17 -147.90 -78.47
C VAL A 30 -48.58 -147.24 -79.79
N ASP A 31 -47.63 -146.62 -80.52
CA ASP A 31 -47.52 -146.84 -81.98
C ASP A 31 -46.20 -146.35 -82.61
N GLU A 32 -46.07 -146.56 -83.93
CA GLU A 32 -44.83 -146.74 -84.70
C GLU A 32 -44.10 -145.48 -85.26
N VAL A 33 -43.04 -145.79 -86.03
CA VAL A 33 -42.39 -145.00 -87.11
C VAL A 33 -41.26 -144.03 -86.73
N LEU A 34 -40.04 -144.59 -86.65
CA LEU A 34 -38.99 -144.30 -87.66
C LEU A 34 -37.91 -145.40 -87.64
N ARG A 35 -37.42 -145.84 -88.82
CA ARG A 35 -36.54 -147.02 -88.98
C ARG A 35 -35.14 -146.68 -89.50
N HIS A 36 -34.17 -147.52 -89.11
CA HIS A 36 -32.86 -147.76 -89.75
C HIS A 36 -31.85 -146.58 -89.73
N LYS A 37 -30.53 -146.82 -89.58
CA LYS A 37 -29.75 -147.97 -90.05
C LYS A 37 -28.81 -148.59 -89.00
N ASN A 38 -29.13 -149.83 -88.64
CA ASN A 38 -28.29 -151.03 -88.67
C ASN A 38 -26.82 -151.02 -88.18
N ASP A 39 -26.61 -151.87 -87.17
CA ASP A 39 -25.64 -152.98 -87.11
C ASP A 39 -24.14 -152.71 -86.87
N LYS A 40 -23.71 -152.91 -85.62
CA LYS A 40 -22.78 -153.99 -85.20
C LYS A 40 -22.45 -153.97 -83.69
N PHE A 41 -23.42 -154.28 -82.81
CA PHE A 41 -23.22 -154.28 -81.34
C PHE A 41 -23.98 -155.37 -80.55
N VAL A 42 -24.72 -156.28 -81.20
CA VAL A 42 -25.74 -157.10 -80.51
C VAL A 42 -25.24 -158.43 -79.94
N CYS A 43 -24.12 -158.98 -80.42
CA CYS A 43 -23.72 -160.36 -80.09
C CYS A 43 -23.03 -160.53 -78.72
N GLU A 44 -22.33 -159.53 -78.19
CA GLU A 44 -21.64 -159.65 -76.89
C GLU A 44 -22.62 -159.60 -75.71
N ALA A 45 -23.73 -158.88 -75.83
CA ALA A 45 -24.75 -158.73 -74.79
C ALA A 45 -25.42 -160.05 -74.37
N LEU A 46 -25.43 -161.06 -75.25
CA LEU A 46 -26.01 -162.39 -74.96
C LEU A 46 -25.12 -163.27 -74.06
N ILE A 47 -23.81 -162.97 -73.96
CA ILE A 47 -22.88 -163.77 -73.16
C ILE A 47 -22.94 -163.36 -71.68
N GLU A 48 -23.18 -162.09 -71.35
CA GLU A 48 -23.36 -161.64 -69.97
C GLU A 48 -24.66 -162.15 -69.32
N SER A 49 -25.75 -162.27 -70.08
CA SER A 49 -27.06 -162.66 -69.54
C SER A 49 -27.05 -164.08 -68.97
N ASP A 50 -26.24 -164.98 -69.54
CA ASP A 50 -26.23 -166.40 -69.20
C ASP A 50 -25.27 -166.78 -68.05
N GLN A 51 -24.47 -165.81 -67.59
CA GLN A 51 -23.69 -165.91 -66.35
C GLN A 51 -24.55 -165.47 -65.16
N ARG A 52 -25.21 -164.30 -65.28
CA ARG A 52 -26.10 -163.72 -64.25
C ARG A 52 -27.31 -164.61 -63.90
N SER A 53 -27.71 -165.52 -64.80
CA SER A 53 -28.80 -166.48 -64.56
C SER A 53 -28.38 -167.64 -63.66
N LYS A 54 -27.11 -168.07 -63.69
CA LYS A 54 -26.58 -169.16 -62.86
C LYS A 54 -26.36 -168.73 -61.41
N GLU A 55 -25.82 -167.53 -61.20
CA GLU A 55 -25.57 -166.96 -59.86
C GLU A 55 -26.85 -166.92 -59.02
N LYS A 56 -27.97 -166.46 -59.61
CA LYS A 56 -29.29 -166.39 -58.97
C LYS A 56 -29.86 -167.74 -58.51
N THR A 57 -29.39 -168.87 -59.06
CA THR A 57 -29.81 -170.20 -58.58
C THR A 57 -29.08 -170.64 -57.30
N MET A 58 -27.88 -170.08 -57.03
CA MET A 58 -27.13 -170.34 -55.80
C MET A 58 -27.64 -169.46 -54.64
N GLU A 59 -27.94 -168.18 -54.89
CA GLU A 59 -28.49 -167.27 -53.87
C GLU A 59 -29.80 -167.78 -53.25
N ASN A 60 -30.75 -168.24 -54.07
CA ASN A 60 -32.03 -168.77 -53.60
C ASN A 60 -31.88 -169.98 -52.66
N ARG A 61 -30.80 -170.76 -52.80
CA ARG A 61 -30.56 -171.94 -51.95
C ARG A 61 -29.95 -171.58 -50.59
N LEU A 62 -29.38 -170.37 -50.44
CA LEU A 62 -28.88 -169.83 -49.18
C LEU A 62 -29.99 -169.10 -48.40
N LEU A 63 -30.82 -168.30 -49.10
CA LEU A 63 -31.93 -167.54 -48.50
C LEU A 63 -32.88 -168.41 -47.66
N HIS A 64 -33.24 -169.60 -48.15
CA HIS A 64 -34.12 -170.54 -47.42
C HIS A 64 -33.49 -171.16 -46.17
N ARG A 65 -32.17 -171.08 -45.97
CA ARG A 65 -31.53 -171.51 -44.71
C ARG A 65 -31.59 -170.41 -43.65
N ASN A 66 -31.35 -169.17 -44.04
CA ASN A 66 -31.29 -168.03 -43.12
C ASN A 66 -32.69 -167.61 -42.62
N ALA A 67 -33.73 -167.75 -43.46
CA ALA A 67 -35.11 -167.42 -43.08
C ALA A 67 -35.60 -168.15 -41.80
N ASN A 68 -35.15 -169.40 -41.58
CA ASN A 68 -35.51 -170.18 -40.39
C ASN A 68 -34.72 -169.77 -39.14
N THR A 69 -33.45 -169.33 -39.27
CA THR A 69 -32.69 -168.82 -38.11
C THR A 69 -33.19 -167.45 -37.67
N ASP A 70 -33.58 -166.60 -38.62
CA ASP A 70 -34.03 -165.25 -38.33
C ASP A 70 -35.43 -165.25 -37.66
N HIS A 71 -36.31 -166.18 -38.03
CA HIS A 71 -37.60 -166.33 -37.35
C HIS A 71 -37.42 -166.69 -35.86
N LEU A 72 -36.55 -167.67 -35.54
CA LEU A 72 -36.24 -168.05 -34.16
C LEU A 72 -35.70 -166.87 -33.34
N MET A 73 -34.71 -166.14 -33.88
CA MET A 73 -34.19 -164.90 -33.29
C MET A 73 -35.29 -163.87 -32.99
N THR A 74 -36.24 -163.66 -33.91
CA THR A 74 -37.32 -162.68 -33.66
C THR A 74 -38.32 -163.14 -32.60
N ASP A 75 -38.57 -164.44 -32.44
CA ASP A 75 -39.46 -164.95 -31.39
C ASP A 75 -38.77 -164.97 -30.01
N GLU A 76 -37.47 -165.24 -29.94
CA GLU A 76 -36.66 -165.05 -28.73
C GLU A 76 -36.70 -163.58 -28.26
N LEU A 77 -36.52 -162.62 -29.17
CA LEU A 77 -36.62 -161.19 -28.85
C LEU A 77 -38.03 -160.77 -28.40
N LYS A 78 -39.10 -161.35 -28.97
CA LYS A 78 -40.48 -161.14 -28.51
C LYS A 78 -40.68 -161.72 -27.10
N GLN A 79 -40.12 -162.90 -26.81
CA GLN A 79 -40.17 -163.51 -25.48
C GLN A 79 -39.42 -162.66 -24.45
N LEU A 80 -38.22 -162.16 -24.76
CA LEU A 80 -37.46 -161.24 -23.90
C LEU A 80 -38.24 -159.93 -23.65
N LYS A 81 -38.83 -159.31 -24.68
CA LYS A 81 -39.69 -158.12 -24.54
C LYS A 81 -40.92 -158.38 -23.67
N ARG A 82 -41.53 -159.56 -23.80
CA ARG A 82 -42.67 -159.97 -22.97
C ARG A 82 -42.24 -160.21 -21.52
N GLN A 83 -41.08 -160.82 -21.30
CA GLN A 83 -40.48 -160.97 -19.98
C GLN A 83 -40.17 -159.60 -19.36
N GLU A 84 -39.49 -158.67 -20.06
CA GLU A 84 -39.27 -157.29 -19.58
C GLU A 84 -40.57 -156.61 -19.14
N PHE A 85 -41.65 -156.74 -19.92
CA PHE A 85 -42.93 -156.12 -19.59
C PHE A 85 -43.61 -156.77 -18.38
N VAL A 86 -43.61 -158.12 -18.30
CA VAL A 86 -44.11 -158.87 -17.14
C VAL A 86 -43.29 -158.51 -15.90
N ASP A 87 -41.98 -158.36 -16.01
CA ASP A 87 -41.10 -157.99 -14.90
C ASP A 87 -41.29 -156.54 -14.46
N ARG A 88 -41.52 -155.60 -15.39
CA ARG A 88 -41.91 -154.22 -15.06
C ARG A 88 -43.28 -154.17 -14.37
N LYS A 89 -44.27 -154.93 -14.85
CA LYS A 89 -45.57 -155.09 -14.21
C LYS A 89 -45.45 -155.70 -12.81
N ARG A 90 -44.66 -156.77 -12.66
CA ARG A 90 -44.38 -157.43 -11.37
C ARG A 90 -43.66 -156.49 -10.40
N ARG A 91 -42.68 -155.69 -10.84
CA ARG A 91 -42.04 -154.65 -10.02
C ARG A 91 -42.99 -153.53 -9.64
N GLN A 92 -43.93 -153.15 -10.52
CA GLN A 92 -44.96 -152.16 -10.21
C GLN A 92 -46.00 -152.70 -9.22
N GLN A 93 -46.42 -153.96 -9.36
CA GLN A 93 -47.25 -154.68 -8.39
C GLN A 93 -46.54 -154.78 -7.04
N LEU A 94 -45.31 -155.29 -6.99
CA LEU A 94 -44.52 -155.33 -5.74
C LEU A 94 -44.40 -153.97 -5.05
N ARG A 95 -44.19 -152.87 -5.79
CA ARG A 95 -44.16 -151.50 -5.22
C ARG A 95 -45.51 -151.00 -4.69
N ASN A 96 -46.62 -151.52 -5.21
CA ASN A 96 -47.97 -151.15 -4.78
C ASN A 96 -48.44 -152.04 -3.62
N ASP A 97 -48.14 -153.34 -3.69
CA ASP A 97 -48.70 -154.41 -2.86
C ASP A 97 -47.83 -154.69 -1.62
N CYS A 98 -46.51 -154.43 -1.68
CA CYS A 98 -45.59 -154.56 -0.54
C CYS A 98 -45.47 -153.25 0.24
N GLU A 99 -45.81 -153.29 1.53
CA GLU A 99 -45.83 -152.10 2.39
C GLU A 99 -44.45 -151.51 2.65
N GLU A 100 -43.40 -152.34 2.74
CA GLU A 100 -42.01 -151.90 2.93
C GLU A 100 -41.55 -150.93 1.83
N LEU A 101 -41.90 -151.23 0.57
CA LEU A 101 -41.55 -150.38 -0.58
C LEU A 101 -42.35 -149.06 -0.59
N ARG A 102 -43.54 -149.05 0.01
CA ARG A 102 -44.36 -147.83 0.17
C ARG A 102 -43.78 -146.94 1.28
N GLN A 103 -43.43 -147.53 2.43
CA GLN A 103 -42.75 -146.84 3.53
C GLN A 103 -41.39 -146.26 3.10
N LEU A 104 -40.59 -147.00 2.32
CA LEU A 104 -39.33 -146.52 1.76
C LEU A 104 -39.54 -145.31 0.83
N ALA A 105 -40.58 -145.33 -0.01
CA ALA A 105 -40.91 -144.20 -0.89
C ALA A 105 -41.35 -142.95 -0.10
N GLU A 106 -42.08 -143.13 1.01
CA GLU A 106 -42.46 -142.04 1.92
C GLU A 106 -41.24 -141.48 2.67
N GLN A 107 -40.32 -142.33 3.16
CA GLN A 107 -39.07 -141.91 3.78
C GLN A 107 -38.18 -141.11 2.80
N LEU A 108 -38.06 -141.55 1.54
CA LEU A 108 -37.32 -140.81 0.52
C LEU A 108 -37.96 -139.45 0.21
N ARG A 109 -39.29 -139.35 0.21
CA ARG A 109 -40.02 -138.09 0.03
C ARG A 109 -39.87 -137.15 1.22
N LEU A 110 -39.84 -137.67 2.46
CA LEU A 110 -39.54 -136.88 3.65
C LEU A 110 -38.10 -136.35 3.58
N ALA A 111 -37.12 -137.20 3.23
CA ALA A 111 -35.72 -136.81 3.10
C ALA A 111 -35.50 -135.69 2.06
N SER A 112 -36.19 -135.72 0.90
CA SER A 112 -36.12 -134.61 -0.07
C SER A 112 -36.69 -133.31 0.51
N ILE A 113 -37.85 -133.36 1.19
CA ILE A 113 -38.45 -132.18 1.83
C ILE A 113 -37.54 -131.62 2.93
N THR A 114 -36.88 -132.47 3.73
CA THR A 114 -35.93 -132.03 4.75
C THR A 114 -34.74 -131.29 4.14
N LYS A 115 -34.15 -131.85 3.06
CA LYS A 115 -33.06 -131.19 2.32
C LYS A 115 -33.48 -129.82 1.77
N ASP A 116 -34.66 -129.73 1.15
CA ASP A 116 -35.14 -128.48 0.57
C ASP A 116 -35.40 -127.40 1.64
N LEU A 117 -35.80 -127.81 2.85
CA LEU A 117 -35.90 -126.92 4.02
C LEU A 117 -34.54 -126.46 4.55
N ASP A 118 -33.55 -127.37 4.63
CA ASP A 118 -32.19 -127.04 5.07
C ASP A 118 -31.51 -126.05 4.10
N ASP A 119 -31.61 -126.30 2.78
CA ASP A 119 -31.12 -125.38 1.75
C ASP A 119 -31.78 -124.00 1.87
N HIS A 120 -33.10 -123.93 2.07
CA HIS A 120 -33.82 -122.67 2.24
C HIS A 120 -33.41 -121.93 3.54
N ILE A 121 -33.16 -122.65 4.64
CA ILE A 121 -32.64 -122.08 5.89
C ILE A 121 -31.23 -121.50 5.67
N MET A 122 -30.38 -122.17 4.89
CA MET A 122 -29.06 -121.65 4.53
C MET A 122 -29.15 -120.36 3.71
N GLU A 123 -30.07 -120.26 2.75
CA GLU A 123 -30.30 -119.01 1.99
C GLU A 123 -30.84 -117.86 2.84
N ILE A 124 -31.77 -118.13 3.76
CA ILE A 124 -32.28 -117.14 4.71
C ILE A 124 -31.15 -116.63 5.62
N ASN A 125 -30.28 -117.51 6.10
CA ASN A 125 -29.15 -117.11 6.95
C ASN A 125 -28.09 -116.32 6.14
N ARG A 126 -27.79 -116.72 4.90
CA ARG A 126 -26.86 -116.01 4.02
C ARG A 126 -27.36 -114.61 3.66
N SER A 127 -28.64 -114.47 3.30
CA SER A 127 -29.24 -113.17 3.00
C SER A 127 -29.30 -112.24 4.22
N ARG A 128 -29.59 -112.77 5.41
CA ARG A 128 -29.49 -112.04 6.69
C ARG A 128 -28.06 -111.54 6.97
N GLN A 129 -27.04 -112.36 6.73
CA GLN A 129 -25.63 -111.96 6.89
C GLN A 129 -25.25 -110.83 5.91
N MET A 130 -25.62 -110.93 4.63
CA MET A 130 -25.37 -109.86 3.66
C MET A 130 -26.09 -108.56 4.05
N ALA A 131 -27.34 -108.63 4.49
CA ALA A 131 -28.09 -107.46 4.96
C ALA A 131 -27.47 -106.82 6.22
N ALA A 132 -26.88 -107.61 7.12
CA ALA A 132 -26.14 -107.10 8.28
C ALA A 132 -24.84 -106.40 7.85
N GLN A 133 -24.07 -106.98 6.93
CA GLN A 133 -22.84 -106.35 6.40
C GLN A 133 -23.14 -105.02 5.70
N VAL A 134 -24.19 -104.94 4.88
CA VAL A 134 -24.62 -103.69 4.22
C VAL A 134 -25.00 -102.62 5.24
N LYS A 135 -25.68 -102.98 6.34
CA LYS A 135 -25.99 -102.04 7.43
C LYS A 135 -24.72 -101.51 8.12
N VAL A 136 -23.75 -102.37 8.42
CA VAL A 136 -22.47 -101.96 9.04
C VAL A 136 -21.69 -101.03 8.11
N GLN A 137 -21.59 -101.35 6.81
CA GLN A 137 -20.94 -100.47 5.83
C GLN A 137 -21.67 -99.13 5.66
N GLY A 138 -23.01 -99.10 5.76
CA GLY A 138 -23.80 -97.87 5.74
C GLY A 138 -23.49 -96.96 6.93
N LEU A 139 -23.40 -97.53 8.14
CA LEU A 139 -23.03 -96.78 9.35
C LEU A 139 -21.59 -96.25 9.25
N GLN A 140 -20.63 -97.07 8.81
CA GLN A 140 -19.23 -96.66 8.63
C GLN A 140 -19.07 -95.49 7.63
N ARG A 141 -19.87 -95.47 6.54
CA ARG A 141 -19.88 -94.34 5.60
C ARG A 141 -20.44 -93.08 6.23
N ALA A 142 -21.58 -93.16 6.91
CA ALA A 142 -22.18 -92.01 7.61
C ALA A 142 -21.28 -91.44 8.72
N GLU A 143 -20.53 -92.29 9.43
CA GLU A 143 -19.53 -91.86 10.41
C GLU A 143 -18.32 -91.17 9.75
N ALA A 144 -17.82 -91.71 8.63
CA ALA A 144 -16.73 -91.10 7.86
C ALA A 144 -17.14 -89.74 7.26
N GLU A 145 -18.34 -89.64 6.67
CA GLU A 145 -18.92 -88.39 6.17
C GLU A 145 -19.05 -87.35 7.31
N ARG A 146 -19.56 -87.75 8.48
CA ARG A 146 -19.63 -86.88 9.66
C ARG A 146 -18.25 -86.40 10.13
N GLN A 147 -17.24 -87.27 10.13
CA GLN A 147 -15.87 -86.88 10.48
C GLN A 147 -15.27 -85.89 9.48
N GLN A 148 -15.50 -86.08 8.17
CA GLN A 148 -15.07 -85.15 7.12
C GLN A 148 -15.76 -83.78 7.25
N HIS A 149 -17.06 -83.76 7.57
CA HIS A 149 -17.79 -82.52 7.83
C HIS A 149 -17.22 -81.76 9.04
N LEU A 150 -16.98 -82.44 10.17
CA LEU A 150 -16.38 -81.83 11.36
C LEU A 150 -14.96 -81.31 11.10
N ALA A 151 -14.14 -82.04 10.33
CA ALA A 151 -12.81 -81.58 9.92
C ALA A 151 -12.88 -80.30 9.06
N MET A 152 -13.78 -80.26 8.08
CA MET A 152 -14.01 -79.05 7.26
C MET A 152 -14.56 -77.86 8.06
N GLU A 153 -15.29 -78.09 9.15
CA GLU A 153 -15.76 -77.02 10.04
C GLU A 153 -14.62 -76.48 10.91
N LEU A 154 -13.79 -77.36 11.48
CA LEU A 154 -12.58 -76.98 12.22
C LEU A 154 -11.58 -76.21 11.34
N GLU A 155 -11.35 -76.61 10.09
CA GLU A 155 -10.54 -75.85 9.15
C GLU A 155 -11.11 -74.44 8.87
N LYS A 156 -12.43 -74.31 8.70
CA LYS A 156 -13.08 -73.01 8.50
C LYS A 156 -12.96 -72.12 9.75
N GLU A 157 -12.99 -72.70 10.94
CA GLU A 157 -12.72 -71.96 12.17
C GLU A 157 -11.26 -71.51 12.30
N LEU A 158 -10.30 -72.37 11.96
CA LEU A 158 -8.87 -72.03 12.01
C LEU A 158 -8.56 -70.90 11.02
N ARG A 159 -9.01 -71.00 9.77
CA ARG A 159 -8.83 -69.93 8.77
C ARG A 159 -9.48 -68.61 9.19
N ARG A 160 -10.62 -68.65 9.90
CA ARG A 160 -11.26 -67.46 10.49
C ARG A 160 -10.44 -66.87 11.65
N LYS A 161 -9.81 -67.71 12.48
CA LYS A 161 -8.93 -67.27 13.59
C LYS A 161 -7.64 -66.65 13.04
N GLU A 162 -7.03 -67.27 12.03
CA GLU A 162 -5.87 -66.76 11.29
C GLU A 162 -6.16 -65.37 10.68
N GLN A 163 -7.26 -65.23 9.93
CA GLN A 163 -7.71 -63.94 9.38
C GLN A 163 -7.97 -62.88 10.46
N GLN A 164 -8.54 -63.26 11.61
CA GLN A 164 -8.71 -62.34 12.74
C GLN A 164 -7.36 -61.92 13.36
N GLU A 165 -6.37 -62.79 13.39
CA GLU A 165 -5.02 -62.43 13.83
C GLU A 165 -4.29 -61.52 12.84
N GLU A 166 -4.41 -61.76 11.53
CA GLU A 166 -3.87 -60.87 10.50
C GLU A 166 -4.49 -59.47 10.58
N LEU A 167 -5.81 -59.39 10.77
CA LEU A 167 -6.52 -58.13 11.00
C LEU A 167 -6.08 -57.45 12.32
N ARG A 168 -5.82 -58.21 13.39
CA ARG A 168 -5.26 -57.65 14.63
C ARG A 168 -3.82 -57.14 14.46
N LYS A 169 -2.97 -57.87 13.73
CA LYS A 169 -1.57 -57.50 13.45
C LYS A 169 -1.50 -56.21 12.62
N THR A 170 -2.33 -56.10 11.56
CA THR A 170 -2.42 -54.90 10.71
C THR A 170 -3.08 -53.71 11.41
N LEU A 171 -4.09 -53.91 12.26
CA LEU A 171 -4.63 -52.84 13.11
C LEU A 171 -3.60 -52.35 14.14
N ALA A 172 -2.79 -53.26 14.72
CA ALA A 172 -1.71 -52.89 15.63
C ALA A 172 -0.65 -52.01 14.93
N SER A 173 -0.16 -52.43 13.75
CA SER A 173 0.83 -51.63 13.00
C SER A 173 0.29 -50.26 12.60
N GLN A 174 -0.98 -50.16 12.15
CA GLN A 174 -1.62 -48.87 11.84
C GLN A 174 -1.73 -47.95 13.07
N VAL A 175 -1.96 -48.50 14.26
CA VAL A 175 -1.98 -47.72 15.52
C VAL A 175 -0.58 -47.25 15.91
N GLU A 176 0.44 -48.09 15.73
CA GLU A 176 1.84 -47.74 16.00
C GLU A 176 2.39 -46.71 15.00
N GLU A 177 2.15 -46.88 13.71
CA GLU A 177 2.44 -45.89 12.66
C GLU A 177 1.79 -44.55 12.98
N ARG A 178 0.48 -44.53 13.33
CA ARG A 178 -0.23 -43.31 13.68
C ARG A 178 0.29 -42.66 14.97
N ARG A 179 0.81 -43.45 15.92
CA ARG A 179 1.49 -42.95 17.12
C ARG A 179 2.84 -42.32 16.77
N LEU A 180 3.65 -42.96 15.93
CA LEU A 180 4.94 -42.46 15.47
C LEU A 180 4.78 -41.17 14.64
N CYS A 181 3.80 -41.10 13.74
CA CYS A 181 3.50 -39.89 12.97
C CYS A 181 3.11 -38.72 13.89
N ARG A 182 2.27 -38.95 14.92
CA ARG A 182 1.95 -37.91 15.93
C ARG A 182 3.18 -37.46 16.73
N GLN A 183 4.11 -38.38 17.03
CA GLN A 183 5.35 -38.02 17.74
C GLN A 183 6.28 -37.18 16.85
N ARG A 184 6.40 -37.50 15.56
CA ARG A 184 7.14 -36.67 14.60
C ARG A 184 6.52 -35.27 14.46
N GLN A 185 5.22 -35.19 14.22
CA GLN A 185 4.46 -33.92 14.16
C GLN A 185 4.61 -33.07 15.43
N TYR A 186 4.69 -33.70 16.61
CA TYR A 186 4.95 -32.99 17.85
C TYR A 186 6.37 -32.42 17.93
N VAL A 187 7.39 -33.17 17.51
CA VAL A 187 8.78 -32.68 17.43
C VAL A 187 8.92 -31.58 16.38
N GLU A 188 8.27 -31.73 15.22
CA GLU A 188 8.21 -30.72 14.15
C GLU A 188 7.59 -29.41 14.65
N THR A 189 6.45 -29.47 15.35
CA THR A 189 5.81 -28.26 15.92
C THR A 189 6.56 -27.65 17.10
N LEU A 190 7.42 -28.40 17.81
CA LEU A 190 8.36 -27.83 18.78
C LEU A 190 9.53 -27.13 18.09
N ALA A 191 10.14 -27.73 17.07
CA ALA A 191 11.22 -27.12 16.29
C ALA A 191 10.76 -25.82 15.61
N GLU A 192 9.61 -25.83 14.93
CA GLU A 192 9.00 -24.61 14.37
C GLU A 192 8.76 -23.53 15.43
N ARG A 193 8.39 -23.91 16.66
CA ARG A 193 8.18 -22.96 17.75
C ARG A 193 9.51 -22.37 18.23
N GLU A 194 10.55 -23.18 18.35
CA GLU A 194 11.89 -22.73 18.76
C GLU A 194 12.51 -21.81 17.70
N GLU A 195 12.37 -22.14 16.41
CA GLU A 195 12.78 -21.27 15.29
C GLU A 195 12.05 -19.92 15.31
N ARG A 196 10.72 -19.91 15.49
CA ARG A 196 9.92 -18.67 15.60
C ARG A 196 10.31 -17.84 16.82
N MET A 197 10.59 -18.48 17.96
CA MET A 197 11.07 -17.79 19.17
C MET A 197 12.45 -17.16 18.96
N ALA A 198 13.37 -17.87 18.30
CA ALA A 198 14.70 -17.34 17.98
C ALA A 198 14.63 -16.17 16.99
N MET A 199 13.79 -16.28 15.95
CA MET A 199 13.53 -15.19 15.01
C MET A 199 12.91 -13.96 15.70
N GLN A 200 11.97 -14.15 16.63
CA GLN A 200 11.42 -13.04 17.42
C GLN A 200 12.51 -12.38 18.29
N GLN A 201 13.39 -13.16 18.91
CA GLN A 201 14.50 -12.62 19.71
C GLN A 201 15.46 -11.78 18.85
N GLN A 202 15.79 -12.24 17.64
CA GLN A 202 16.60 -11.49 16.67
C GLN A 202 15.94 -10.15 16.29
N ILE A 203 14.64 -10.16 15.95
CA ILE A 203 13.89 -8.94 15.63
C ILE A 203 13.86 -7.98 16.83
N GLU A 204 13.64 -8.49 18.04
CA GLU A 204 13.67 -7.66 19.26
C GLU A 204 15.07 -7.10 19.57
N GLU A 205 16.14 -7.76 19.15
CA GLU A 205 17.52 -7.27 19.28
C GLU A 205 17.85 -6.22 18.22
N GLU A 206 17.51 -6.46 16.94
CA GLU A 206 17.63 -5.48 15.85
C GLU A 206 16.85 -4.18 16.16
N ASP A 207 15.62 -4.28 16.67
CA ASP A 207 14.83 -3.11 17.11
C ASP A 207 15.51 -2.33 18.25
N ARG A 208 16.16 -3.02 19.19
CA ARG A 208 16.91 -2.38 20.29
C ARG A 208 18.17 -1.69 19.75
N GLU A 209 18.89 -2.32 18.83
CA GLU A 209 20.06 -1.74 18.19
C GLU A 209 19.69 -0.51 17.37
N HIS A 210 18.70 -0.58 16.47
CA HIS A 210 18.22 0.57 15.71
C HIS A 210 17.70 1.71 16.62
N GLN A 211 17.05 1.41 17.75
CA GLN A 211 16.70 2.45 18.73
C GLN A 211 17.93 3.10 19.38
N LEU A 212 19.01 2.34 19.63
CA LEU A 212 20.27 2.88 20.14
C LEU A 212 21.03 3.68 19.08
N GLU A 213 21.02 3.26 17.82
CA GLU A 213 21.56 4.01 16.69
C GLU A 213 20.81 5.33 16.49
N GLN A 214 19.47 5.31 16.50
CA GLN A 214 18.68 6.54 16.44
C GLN A 214 18.97 7.48 17.61
N LYS A 215 19.20 6.96 18.82
CA LYS A 215 19.62 7.76 19.99
C LYS A 215 21.02 8.35 19.77
N ARG A 216 22.00 7.57 19.29
CA ARG A 216 23.35 8.03 18.92
C ARG A 216 23.31 9.12 17.84
N LEU A 217 22.50 8.95 16.79
CA LEU A 217 22.33 9.95 15.72
C LEU A 217 21.61 11.21 16.21
N LYS A 218 20.65 11.10 17.13
CA LYS A 218 19.98 12.25 17.78
C LYS A 218 20.93 13.01 18.72
N LEU A 219 21.90 12.35 19.33
CA LEU A 219 22.97 13.00 20.11
C LEU A 219 23.95 13.72 19.17
N LYS A 220 24.56 13.02 18.20
CA LYS A 220 25.46 13.64 17.20
C LYS A 220 24.85 14.91 16.59
N LYS A 221 23.61 14.84 16.10
CA LYS A 221 22.91 16.02 15.53
C LYS A 221 22.69 17.17 16.52
N ARG A 222 22.63 16.92 17.83
CA ARG A 222 22.61 17.99 18.85
C ARG A 222 24.00 18.59 19.02
N ASP A 223 25.02 17.75 19.08
CA ASP A 223 26.42 18.17 19.22
C ASP A 223 26.85 19.01 18.00
N ASP A 224 26.49 18.57 16.79
CA ASP A 224 26.69 19.30 15.52
C ASP A 224 26.00 20.69 15.57
N ILE A 225 24.76 20.76 16.07
CA ILE A 225 24.01 22.03 16.21
C ILE A 225 24.65 22.95 17.26
N ILE A 226 25.16 22.40 18.36
CA ILE A 226 25.86 23.18 19.40
C ILE A 226 27.14 23.79 18.81
N GLN A 227 27.97 23.00 18.11
CA GLN A 227 29.18 23.49 17.45
C GLN A 227 28.88 24.58 16.40
N LEU A 228 27.81 24.42 15.61
CA LEU A 228 27.38 25.44 14.64
C LEU A 228 26.90 26.75 15.32
N ILE A 229 26.25 26.65 16.49
CA ILE A 229 25.87 27.81 17.30
C ILE A 229 27.11 28.50 17.89
N GLU A 230 28.10 27.74 18.34
CA GLU A 230 29.36 28.25 18.89
C GLU A 230 30.19 28.95 17.81
N GLN A 231 30.43 28.31 16.66
CA GLN A 231 31.09 28.92 15.50
C GLN A 231 30.39 30.21 15.04
N LYS A 232 29.05 30.24 15.04
CA LYS A 232 28.29 31.46 14.71
C LYS A 232 28.49 32.56 15.75
N ARG A 233 28.54 32.24 17.04
CA ARG A 233 28.83 33.20 18.13
C ARG A 233 30.24 33.75 18.03
N GLU A 234 31.24 32.91 17.78
CA GLU A 234 32.64 33.32 17.55
C GLU A 234 32.75 34.26 16.34
N TYR A 235 32.10 33.90 15.23
CA TYR A 235 32.06 34.75 14.04
C TYR A 235 31.37 36.11 14.29
N GLU A 236 30.25 36.14 15.02
CA GLU A 236 29.59 37.38 15.43
C GLU A 236 30.46 38.23 16.39
N GLN A 237 31.22 37.60 17.30
CA GLN A 237 32.17 38.30 18.16
C GLN A 237 33.34 38.88 17.35
N LEU A 238 33.87 38.13 16.39
CA LEU A 238 34.96 38.56 15.51
C LEU A 238 34.51 39.69 14.55
N GLN A 239 33.27 39.66 14.07
CA GLN A 239 32.67 40.80 13.38
C GLN A 239 32.54 42.03 14.28
N LYS A 240 32.04 41.88 15.52
CA LYS A 240 31.93 42.99 16.49
C LYS A 240 33.29 43.58 16.83
N ALA A 241 34.33 42.74 16.99
CA ALA A 241 35.70 43.20 17.21
C ALA A 241 36.20 44.07 16.05
N LYS A 242 36.05 43.62 14.80
CA LYS A 242 36.41 44.40 13.60
C LYS A 242 35.64 45.73 13.50
N CYS A 243 34.33 45.71 13.74
CA CYS A 243 33.53 46.93 13.76
C CYS A 243 34.01 47.92 14.84
N ASN A 244 34.37 47.41 16.03
CA ASN A 244 34.92 48.25 17.10
C ASN A 244 36.30 48.81 16.74
N GLU A 245 37.19 48.02 16.14
CA GLU A 245 38.48 48.51 15.64
C GLU A 245 38.31 49.61 14.59
N ASP A 246 37.38 49.45 13.65
CA ASP A 246 37.12 50.44 12.60
C ASP A 246 36.47 51.71 13.16
N ILE A 247 35.62 51.60 14.19
CA ILE A 247 35.13 52.74 14.97
C ILE A 247 36.29 53.45 15.69
N SER A 248 37.22 52.72 16.32
CA SER A 248 38.41 53.32 16.95
C SER A 248 39.26 54.08 15.93
N LYS A 249 39.55 53.48 14.77
CA LYS A 249 40.29 54.14 13.66
C LYS A 249 39.60 55.40 13.15
N LEU A 250 38.26 55.46 13.20
CA LEU A 250 37.49 56.66 12.84
C LEU A 250 37.55 57.74 13.93
N ILE A 251 37.52 57.36 15.21
CA ILE A 251 37.67 58.29 16.35
C ILE A 251 39.09 58.87 16.38
N GLU A 252 40.12 58.06 16.15
CA GLU A 252 41.52 58.51 16.05
C GLU A 252 41.68 59.58 14.96
N LYS A 253 41.16 59.34 13.76
CA LYS A 253 41.15 60.32 12.66
C LYS A 253 40.36 61.59 13.00
N GLN A 254 39.23 61.48 13.70
CA GLN A 254 38.49 62.67 14.16
C GLN A 254 39.28 63.49 15.20
N LEU A 255 40.11 62.85 16.03
CA LEU A 255 41.00 63.53 16.97
C LEU A 255 42.21 64.17 16.26
N GLU A 256 42.71 63.58 15.18
CA GLU A 256 43.74 64.19 14.32
C GLU A 256 43.18 65.42 13.58
N ASP A 257 42.00 65.30 12.96
CA ASP A 257 41.25 66.39 12.35
C ASP A 257 40.98 67.54 13.35
N ALA A 258 40.62 67.22 14.59
CA ALA A 258 40.38 68.22 15.64
C ALA A 258 41.65 68.98 16.01
N LYS A 259 42.79 68.28 16.18
CA LYS A 259 44.09 68.91 16.45
C LYS A 259 44.51 69.84 15.32
N HIS A 260 44.40 69.42 14.06
CA HIS A 260 44.71 70.27 12.92
C HIS A 260 43.80 71.49 12.80
N ARG A 261 42.52 71.39 13.19
CA ARG A 261 41.62 72.56 13.29
C ARG A 261 42.07 73.52 14.38
N GLU A 262 42.42 73.02 15.57
CA GLU A 262 42.98 73.86 16.64
C GLU A 262 44.29 74.54 16.23
N GLU A 263 45.20 73.85 15.55
CA GLU A 263 46.44 74.42 15.03
C GLU A 263 46.17 75.55 14.03
N MET A 264 45.23 75.35 13.10
CA MET A 264 44.83 76.35 12.12
C MET A 264 44.13 77.57 12.76
N ASP A 265 43.31 77.36 13.79
CA ASP A 265 42.66 78.46 14.53
C ASP A 265 43.63 79.22 15.44
N ARG A 266 44.63 78.55 16.04
CA ARG A 266 45.76 79.21 16.72
C ARG A 266 46.55 80.07 15.74
N ALA A 267 46.87 79.56 14.54
CA ALA A 267 47.56 80.31 13.50
C ALA A 267 46.75 81.52 13.00
N ARG A 268 45.42 81.40 12.86
CA ARG A 268 44.51 82.51 12.56
C ARG A 268 44.54 83.59 13.66
N LEU A 269 44.47 83.19 14.93
CA LEU A 269 44.54 84.12 16.07
C LEU A 269 45.89 84.86 16.13
N GLU A 270 46.99 84.17 15.83
CA GLU A 270 48.31 84.82 15.69
C GLU A 270 48.37 85.81 14.52
N ALA A 271 47.79 85.47 13.36
CA ALA A 271 47.74 86.38 12.21
C ALA A 271 46.94 87.64 12.55
N ILE A 272 45.80 87.51 13.24
CA ILE A 272 44.98 88.63 13.73
C ILE A 272 45.78 89.50 14.71
N ARG A 273 46.51 88.92 15.67
CA ARG A 273 47.37 89.68 16.59
C ARG A 273 48.46 90.46 15.84
N LYS A 274 49.17 89.81 14.91
CA LYS A 274 50.20 90.44 14.07
C LYS A 274 49.61 91.58 13.21
N GLN A 275 48.39 91.42 12.68
CA GLN A 275 47.66 92.47 11.96
C GLN A 275 47.28 93.65 12.88
N GLN A 276 46.83 93.38 14.10
CA GLN A 276 46.52 94.41 15.10
C GLN A 276 47.77 95.20 15.50
N GLU A 277 48.90 94.53 15.75
CA GLU A 277 50.19 95.20 16.02
C GLU A 277 50.62 96.11 14.86
N ILE A 278 50.52 95.65 13.61
CA ILE A 278 50.85 96.45 12.42
C ILE A 278 49.92 97.67 12.34
N SER A 279 48.61 97.47 12.55
CA SER A 279 47.62 98.55 12.54
C SER A 279 47.91 99.62 13.61
N LEU A 280 48.27 99.21 14.83
CA LEU A 280 48.67 100.12 15.91
C LEU A 280 49.95 100.90 15.57
N ARG A 281 50.97 100.24 15.02
CA ARG A 281 52.21 100.90 14.56
C ARG A 281 51.94 101.95 13.47
N ILE A 282 51.07 101.63 12.51
CA ILE A 282 50.62 102.58 11.47
C ILE A 282 49.86 103.76 12.11
N GLY A 283 48.93 103.49 13.04
CA GLY A 283 48.19 104.53 13.75
C GLY A 283 49.09 105.52 14.51
N HIS A 284 50.12 105.02 15.21
CA HIS A 284 51.13 105.86 15.85
C HIS A 284 51.93 106.71 14.84
N GLN A 285 52.36 106.12 13.72
CA GLN A 285 53.09 106.86 12.67
C GLN A 285 52.22 107.98 12.04
N VAL A 286 50.94 107.72 11.78
CA VAL A 286 50.00 108.75 11.29
C VAL A 286 49.83 109.87 12.32
N LEU A 287 49.65 109.54 13.60
CA LEU A 287 49.51 110.52 14.68
C LEU A 287 50.77 111.40 14.83
N GLU A 288 51.97 110.82 14.70
CA GLU A 288 53.22 111.59 14.67
C GLU A 288 53.28 112.55 13.47
N VAL A 289 52.92 112.08 12.27
CA VAL A 289 52.90 112.93 11.07
C VAL A 289 51.88 114.06 11.18
N GLU A 290 50.70 113.80 11.73
CA GLU A 290 49.70 114.85 11.99
C GLU A 290 50.18 115.87 13.03
N ASN A 291 50.75 115.44 14.15
CA ASN A 291 51.27 116.37 15.15
C ASN A 291 52.43 117.23 14.59
N ARG A 292 53.31 116.64 13.77
CA ARG A 292 54.36 117.38 13.05
C ARG A 292 53.81 118.35 11.99
N LYS A 293 52.63 118.09 11.41
CA LYS A 293 51.92 119.07 10.56
C LYS A 293 51.38 120.22 11.40
N ARG A 294 50.55 119.92 12.42
CA ARG A 294 49.95 120.92 13.33
C ARG A 294 51.00 121.86 13.94
N GLN A 295 52.18 121.35 14.30
CA GLN A 295 53.31 122.16 14.78
C GLN A 295 53.86 123.15 13.73
N ARG A 296 53.94 122.75 12.45
CA ARG A 296 54.35 123.63 11.34
C ARG A 296 53.26 124.65 11.00
N ASP A 297 52.01 124.21 11.01
CA ASP A 297 50.85 125.06 10.70
C ASP A 297 50.71 126.17 11.77
N ASN A 298 50.87 125.83 13.05
CA ASN A 298 50.94 126.79 14.15
C ASN A 298 52.12 127.77 13.99
N LEU A 299 53.33 127.28 13.72
CA LEU A 299 54.50 128.13 13.51
C LEU A 299 54.31 129.10 12.33
N LEU A 300 53.64 128.66 11.26
CA LEU A 300 53.32 129.51 10.11
C LEU A 300 52.30 130.61 10.48
N LEU A 301 51.31 130.28 11.32
CA LEU A 301 50.35 131.26 11.86
C LEU A 301 51.03 132.26 12.80
N ASP A 302 51.95 131.82 13.66
CA ASP A 302 52.71 132.69 14.57
C ASP A 302 53.60 133.69 13.79
N LEU A 303 54.29 133.20 12.75
CA LEU A 303 55.09 134.04 11.85
C LEU A 303 54.22 135.05 11.08
N LEU A 304 53.07 134.62 10.55
CA LEU A 304 52.12 135.48 9.85
C LEU A 304 51.50 136.53 10.80
N GLN A 305 51.24 136.19 12.07
CA GLN A 305 50.81 137.16 13.07
C GLN A 305 51.93 138.15 13.44
N ALA A 306 53.19 137.70 13.50
CA ALA A 306 54.35 138.57 13.71
C ALA A 306 54.57 139.53 12.54
N GLU A 307 54.38 139.08 11.29
CA GLU A 307 54.39 139.94 10.11
C GLU A 307 53.30 141.03 10.16
N TYR A 308 52.06 140.67 10.51
CA TYR A 308 50.99 141.67 10.66
C TYR A 308 51.30 142.68 11.75
N LYS A 309 51.76 142.23 12.93
CA LYS A 309 52.19 143.13 14.02
C LYS A 309 53.32 144.07 13.58
N ALA A 310 54.32 143.57 12.86
CA ALA A 310 55.40 144.41 12.34
C ALA A 310 54.90 145.47 11.34
N LYS A 311 53.98 145.09 10.42
CA LYS A 311 53.36 146.02 9.46
C LYS A 311 52.48 147.07 10.16
N ASP A 312 51.79 146.71 11.24
CA ASP A 312 50.99 147.65 12.02
C ASP A 312 51.84 148.55 12.93
N ASP A 313 52.96 148.06 13.47
CA ASP A 313 54.00 148.88 14.14
C ASP A 313 54.63 149.90 13.16
N GLU A 314 54.92 149.50 11.93
CA GLU A 314 55.41 150.39 10.87
C GLU A 314 54.39 151.48 10.52
N ARG A 315 53.12 151.10 10.34
CA ARG A 315 52.01 152.04 10.14
C ARG A 315 51.86 153.00 11.31
N TYR A 316 51.95 152.51 12.55
CA TYR A 316 51.85 153.34 13.75
C TYR A 316 53.02 154.32 13.86
N ARG A 317 54.24 153.92 13.50
CA ARG A 317 55.40 154.84 13.40
C ARG A 317 55.20 155.90 12.32
N GLN A 318 54.64 155.54 11.17
CA GLN A 318 54.31 156.49 10.10
C GLN A 318 53.22 157.48 10.54
N GLN A 319 52.15 157.01 11.20
CA GLN A 319 51.11 157.86 11.79
C GLN A 319 51.70 158.81 12.85
N LEU A 320 52.57 158.31 13.74
CA LEU A 320 53.22 159.14 14.76
C LEU A 320 54.14 160.22 14.15
N GLN A 321 54.81 159.92 13.03
CA GLN A 321 55.60 160.90 12.28
C GLN A 321 54.70 161.93 11.56
N GLN A 322 53.58 161.50 10.97
CA GLN A 322 52.59 162.40 10.38
C GLN A 322 51.99 163.32 11.44
N GLU A 323 51.55 162.79 12.58
CA GLU A 323 51.11 163.58 13.73
C GLU A 323 52.18 164.55 14.24
N GLN A 324 53.45 164.17 14.27
CA GLN A 324 54.52 165.10 14.66
C GLN A 324 54.70 166.24 13.65
N LEU A 325 54.65 165.95 12.35
CA LEU A 325 54.70 166.97 11.29
C LEU A 325 53.46 167.87 11.30
N GLU A 326 52.27 167.31 11.54
CA GLU A 326 51.03 168.07 11.70
C GLU A 326 51.05 168.93 12.96
N ARG A 327 51.51 168.41 14.10
CA ARG A 327 51.71 169.19 15.33
C ARG A 327 52.76 170.29 15.14
N GLN A 328 53.77 170.11 14.30
CA GLN A 328 54.75 171.15 13.94
C GLN A 328 54.12 172.21 13.02
N ARG A 329 53.38 171.81 11.97
CA ARG A 329 52.62 172.72 11.10
C ARG A 329 51.60 173.53 11.90
N ALA A 330 50.78 172.86 12.71
CA ALA A 330 49.80 173.48 13.58
C ALA A 330 50.44 174.41 14.63
N ARG A 331 51.68 174.15 15.10
CA ARG A 331 52.43 175.12 15.93
C ARG A 331 52.85 176.35 15.12
N GLN A 332 53.40 176.18 13.93
CA GLN A 332 53.77 177.30 13.04
C GLN A 332 52.53 178.11 12.61
N GLU A 333 51.41 177.45 12.34
CA GLU A 333 50.11 178.07 12.05
C GLU A 333 49.52 178.74 13.29
N LEU A 334 49.68 178.19 14.49
CA LEU A 334 49.31 178.85 15.74
C LEU A 334 50.23 180.02 16.09
N GLU A 335 51.50 180.02 15.66
CA GLU A 335 52.43 181.14 15.82
C GLU A 335 52.13 182.27 14.82
N ARG A 336 51.87 181.93 13.54
CA ARG A 336 51.31 182.85 12.55
C ARG A 336 49.97 183.40 13.01
N TYR A 337 49.06 182.54 13.49
CA TYR A 337 47.78 182.96 14.04
C TYR A 337 47.95 183.75 15.34
N ARG A 338 48.99 183.55 16.15
CA ARG A 338 49.28 184.41 17.32
C ARG A 338 49.78 185.79 16.89
N ALA A 339 50.54 185.91 15.81
CA ALA A 339 50.88 187.21 15.22
C ALA A 339 49.62 187.87 14.62
N GLU A 340 48.92 187.17 13.73
CA GLU A 340 47.66 187.63 13.13
C GLU A 340 46.57 187.91 14.18
N ALA A 341 46.54 187.22 15.32
CA ALA A 341 45.58 187.44 16.40
C ALA A 341 46.13 188.36 17.49
N PHE A 342 47.40 188.75 17.47
CA PHE A 342 47.86 189.94 18.19
C PHE A 342 47.37 191.18 17.42
N GLU A 343 47.58 191.23 16.10
CA GLU A 343 47.02 192.27 15.23
C GLU A 343 45.48 192.25 15.23
N ARG A 344 44.85 191.10 15.00
CA ARG A 344 43.39 190.96 15.09
C ARG A 344 42.86 191.03 16.52
N ASN A 345 43.66 191.03 17.60
CA ASN A 345 43.16 191.43 18.93
C ASN A 345 43.36 192.92 19.19
N MET A 346 44.35 193.58 18.57
CA MET A 346 44.36 195.05 18.46
C MET A 346 43.14 195.55 17.65
N GLU A 347 42.68 194.79 16.65
CA GLU A 347 41.39 195.03 15.98
C GLU A 347 40.16 194.51 16.77
N ASN A 348 40.19 193.32 17.35
CA ASN A 348 39.02 192.75 18.04
C ASN A 348 38.83 193.28 19.46
N ALA A 349 39.81 193.97 20.07
CA ALA A 349 39.54 194.88 21.17
C ALA A 349 38.65 196.07 20.74
N ARG A 350 38.63 196.40 19.44
CA ARG A 350 37.66 197.36 18.84
C ARG A 350 36.33 196.69 18.45
N LYS A 351 36.34 195.41 18.04
CA LYS A 351 35.18 194.71 17.42
C LYS A 351 34.44 193.67 18.29
N LYS A 352 35.07 192.99 19.26
CA LYS A 352 34.40 191.99 20.14
C LYS A 352 33.55 192.63 21.24
N LYS A 353 32.48 193.30 20.82
CA LYS A 353 31.31 193.61 21.65
C LYS A 353 30.10 192.67 21.35
N GLU A 354 30.27 191.61 20.53
CA GLU A 354 29.16 190.99 19.75
C GLU A 354 29.09 189.39 19.63
N GLN A 355 28.79 188.62 20.72
CA GLN A 355 27.87 187.40 20.79
C GLN A 355 28.30 185.90 20.34
N ALA A 356 27.43 184.80 20.41
CA ALA A 356 27.70 183.27 20.29
C ALA A 356 26.42 182.30 20.03
N LEU A 357 26.21 180.92 20.03
CA LEU A 357 26.85 179.54 20.33
C LEU A 357 25.91 178.22 20.01
N ASN A 358 26.38 176.90 20.02
CA ASN A 358 25.70 175.48 20.13
C ASN A 358 25.44 174.53 18.84
N LYS A 359 24.98 173.20 18.71
CA LYS A 359 24.93 171.74 19.28
C LYS A 359 24.04 170.75 18.35
N ASN A 360 23.68 169.39 18.34
CA ASN A 360 23.97 167.92 18.76
C ASN A 360 22.84 166.92 18.12
N LEU A 361 22.56 165.55 18.14
CA LEU A 361 23.02 164.07 18.33
C LEU A 361 21.75 163.03 18.28
N ILE A 362 21.50 161.66 18.07
CA ILE A 362 21.97 160.22 17.64
C ILE A 362 20.71 159.34 17.08
N ILE A 363 20.34 157.98 16.95
CA ILE A 363 20.64 156.46 17.16
C ILE A 363 19.57 155.51 16.35
N SER A 364 19.23 154.15 16.26
CA SER A 364 19.43 152.68 16.76
C SER A 364 18.74 151.50 15.88
N ASP A 365 18.76 150.13 16.18
CA ASP A 365 18.16 148.92 15.40
C ASP A 365 17.88 147.49 16.15
N MET A 366 17.26 146.35 15.61
CA MET A 366 17.03 144.93 16.25
C MET A 366 16.80 143.47 15.50
N PRO A 367 15.66 142.61 15.47
CA PRO A 367 15.63 141.06 15.66
C PRO A 367 14.60 139.99 14.95
N GLU A 368 14.72 138.59 14.98
CA GLU A 368 13.63 137.45 15.02
C GLU A 368 13.96 135.86 14.81
N ILE A 369 13.02 134.84 15.06
CA ILE A 369 13.15 133.29 15.01
C ILE A 369 11.82 132.40 14.82
N SER A 370 11.80 131.16 14.20
CA SER A 370 10.76 130.04 14.37
C SER A 370 11.07 128.63 13.69
N GLU A 371 10.69 127.42 14.23
CA GLU A 371 10.66 126.12 13.45
C GLU A 371 9.96 124.78 13.95
N THR A 372 9.69 124.49 15.25
CA THR A 372 9.76 123.09 15.78
C THR A 372 8.62 122.04 15.58
N GLU A 373 7.40 122.35 15.14
CA GLU A 373 6.22 121.49 15.44
C GLU A 373 6.00 120.22 14.58
N MET A 374 6.62 120.10 13.41
CA MET A 374 6.14 119.19 12.33
C MET A 374 6.44 117.68 12.50
N GLN A 375 7.32 117.27 13.41
CA GLN A 375 7.88 115.90 13.41
C GLN A 375 6.95 114.82 14.03
N THR A 376 6.20 115.17 15.07
CA THR A 376 5.47 114.20 15.92
C THR A 376 4.31 113.47 15.21
N ARG A 377 3.83 113.99 14.08
CA ARG A 377 2.64 113.49 13.38
C ARG A 377 2.88 112.24 12.52
N ARG A 378 4.14 111.89 12.19
CA ARG A 378 4.48 110.79 11.28
C ARG A 378 4.44 109.41 11.95
N GLN A 379 5.17 109.25 13.07
CA GLN A 379 5.40 107.98 13.78
C GLN A 379 4.11 107.20 14.12
N ARG A 380 2.99 107.90 14.41
CA ARG A 380 1.71 107.24 14.75
C ARG A 380 1.08 106.46 13.60
N LYS A 381 1.42 106.74 12.33
CA LYS A 381 0.88 106.00 11.17
C LYS A 381 1.57 104.65 10.97
N GLU A 382 2.89 104.62 11.10
CA GLU A 382 3.73 103.44 10.86
C GLU A 382 3.38 102.30 11.84
N HIS A 383 3.21 102.63 13.13
CA HIS A 383 2.79 101.67 14.16
C HIS A 383 1.40 101.06 13.90
N GLY A 384 0.47 101.81 13.30
CA GLY A 384 -0.87 101.32 12.96
C GLY A 384 -0.85 100.28 11.84
N ALA A 385 0.00 100.46 10.83
CA ALA A 385 0.14 99.52 9.71
C ALA A 385 0.74 98.17 10.17
N LEU A 386 1.73 98.20 11.06
CA LEU A 386 2.39 97.00 11.58
C LEU A 386 1.40 96.08 12.32
N LEU A 387 0.52 96.63 13.15
CA LEU A 387 -0.46 95.86 13.92
C LEU A 387 -1.49 95.14 13.03
N LEU A 388 -1.92 95.77 11.93
CA LEU A 388 -2.87 95.16 10.99
C LEU A 388 -2.24 93.95 10.26
N SER A 389 -1.00 94.10 9.78
CA SER A 389 -0.24 93.00 9.16
C SER A 389 -0.09 91.79 10.08
N MET A 390 0.20 92.00 11.38
CA MET A 390 0.30 90.91 12.35
C MET A 390 -1.03 90.17 12.60
N ILE A 391 -2.17 90.86 12.46
CA ILE A 391 -3.51 90.26 12.61
C ILE A 391 -3.86 89.41 11.38
N GLU A 392 -3.58 89.93 10.18
CA GLU A 392 -3.79 89.22 8.91
C GLU A 392 -2.97 87.93 8.84
N ASP A 393 -1.69 87.97 9.20
CA ASP A 393 -0.81 86.79 9.31
C ASP A 393 -1.31 85.74 10.33
N ASN A 394 -1.90 86.19 11.44
CA ASN A 394 -2.44 85.27 12.46
C ASN A 394 -3.71 84.57 11.94
N ASN A 395 -4.60 85.31 11.29
CA ASN A 395 -5.81 84.77 10.67
C ASN A 395 -5.48 83.79 9.55
N ARG A 396 -4.49 84.12 8.71
CA ARG A 396 -3.99 83.24 7.66
C ARG A 396 -3.48 81.90 8.20
N LYS A 397 -2.62 81.92 9.23
CA LYS A 397 -2.08 80.70 9.86
C LYS A 397 -3.17 79.81 10.49
N ARG A 398 -4.23 80.42 11.06
CA ARG A 398 -5.41 79.67 11.54
C ARG A 398 -6.19 79.00 10.40
N ALA A 399 -6.38 79.70 9.27
CA ALA A 399 -7.07 79.14 8.11
C ALA A 399 -6.28 78.01 7.45
N GLU A 400 -4.94 78.15 7.34
CA GLU A 400 -4.03 77.12 6.82
C GLU A 400 -4.07 75.86 7.70
N SER A 401 -3.93 76.00 9.02
CA SER A 401 -4.05 74.89 9.99
C SER A 401 -5.44 74.22 9.95
N ALA A 402 -6.53 75.00 9.88
CA ALA A 402 -7.88 74.44 9.76
C ALA A 402 -8.06 73.63 8.47
N ALA A 403 -7.52 74.10 7.34
CA ALA A 403 -7.54 73.37 6.07
C ALA A 403 -6.72 72.08 6.11
N GLU A 404 -5.59 72.06 6.82
CA GLU A 404 -4.79 70.84 7.05
C GLU A 404 -5.53 69.82 7.91
N HIS A 405 -6.17 70.25 9.01
CA HIS A 405 -7.01 69.36 9.82
C HIS A 405 -8.18 68.78 9.03
N ILE A 406 -8.88 69.57 8.21
CA ILE A 406 -9.96 69.08 7.35
C ILE A 406 -9.44 68.05 6.33
N LYS A 407 -8.27 68.30 5.70
CA LYS A 407 -7.62 67.33 4.80
C LYS A 407 -7.28 66.02 5.53
N PHE A 408 -6.74 66.10 6.75
CA PHE A 408 -6.42 64.93 7.56
C PHE A 408 -7.67 64.11 7.92
N PHE A 409 -8.74 64.75 8.40
CA PHE A 409 -10.00 64.04 8.70
C PHE A 409 -10.63 63.42 7.45
N ASN A 410 -10.60 64.10 6.30
CA ASN A 410 -11.10 63.54 5.03
C ASN A 410 -10.26 62.36 4.54
N LEU A 411 -8.92 62.41 4.68
CA LEU A 411 -8.05 61.29 4.33
C LEU A 411 -8.30 60.09 5.26
N LYS A 412 -8.42 60.34 6.57
CA LYS A 412 -8.71 59.31 7.57
C LYS A 412 -10.06 58.65 7.29
N ALA A 413 -11.12 59.43 7.06
CA ALA A 413 -12.45 58.94 6.77
C ALA A 413 -12.47 58.02 5.53
N LYS A 414 -11.68 58.34 4.49
CA LYS A 414 -11.49 57.44 3.35
C LYS A 414 -10.80 56.13 3.74
N SER A 415 -9.69 56.19 4.50
CA SER A 415 -8.99 54.98 4.94
C SER A 415 -9.80 54.10 5.89
N ASP A 416 -10.66 54.69 6.71
CA ASP A 416 -11.59 53.96 7.58
C ASP A 416 -12.75 53.34 6.76
N ALA A 417 -13.22 54.00 5.69
CA ALA A 417 -14.21 53.45 4.75
C ALA A 417 -13.64 52.30 3.91
N GLU A 418 -12.46 52.46 3.28
CA GLU A 418 -11.77 51.38 2.55
C GLU A 418 -11.50 50.15 3.45
N ARG A 419 -11.33 50.38 4.76
CA ARG A 419 -11.16 49.31 5.75
C ARG A 419 -12.50 48.64 6.08
N GLN A 420 -13.59 49.39 6.16
CA GLN A 420 -14.94 48.84 6.32
C GLN A 420 -15.34 48.00 5.11
N GLU A 421 -15.10 48.48 3.89
CA GLU A 421 -15.34 47.74 2.64
C GLU A 421 -14.62 46.37 2.65
N ARG A 422 -13.32 46.33 2.97
CA ARG A 422 -12.55 45.07 3.07
C ARG A 422 -13.06 44.14 4.17
N ILE A 423 -13.51 44.68 5.32
CA ILE A 423 -14.12 43.89 6.39
C ILE A 423 -15.47 43.32 5.94
N GLU A 424 -16.26 44.05 5.15
CA GLU A 424 -17.51 43.55 4.58
C GLU A 424 -17.27 42.50 3.49
N GLU A 425 -16.24 42.66 2.65
CA GLU A 425 -15.79 41.64 1.69
C GLU A 425 -15.36 40.34 2.39
N GLU A 426 -14.47 40.40 3.40
CA GLU A 426 -14.05 39.23 4.17
C GLU A 426 -15.24 38.59 4.91
N ARG A 427 -16.15 39.40 5.46
CA ARG A 427 -17.38 38.94 6.12
C ARG A 427 -18.32 38.20 5.15
N LEU A 428 -18.51 38.71 3.94
CA LEU A 428 -19.30 38.04 2.91
C LEU A 428 -18.61 36.76 2.41
N GLN A 429 -17.28 36.76 2.25
CA GLN A 429 -16.52 35.56 1.91
C GLN A 429 -16.67 34.46 2.98
N MET A 430 -16.49 34.79 4.26
CA MET A 430 -16.69 33.87 5.38
C MET A 430 -18.12 33.32 5.41
N LEU A 431 -19.14 34.16 5.25
CA LEU A 431 -20.54 33.71 5.18
C LEU A 431 -20.81 32.82 3.95
N SER A 432 -20.18 33.09 2.81
CA SER A 432 -20.34 32.29 1.59
C SER A 432 -19.66 30.91 1.65
N SER A 433 -18.62 30.77 2.47
CA SER A 433 -17.92 29.49 2.71
C SER A 433 -18.76 28.46 3.47
N VAL A 434 -19.84 28.91 4.14
CA VAL A 434 -20.72 28.09 4.99
C VAL A 434 -22.02 27.79 4.24
N PRO A 435 -22.48 26.51 4.18
CA PRO A 435 -23.73 26.18 3.52
C PRO A 435 -24.94 26.95 4.06
N THR A 436 -25.81 27.43 3.17
CA THR A 436 -26.99 28.24 3.51
C THR A 436 -28.01 27.52 4.41
N SER A 437 -27.91 26.20 4.55
CA SER A 437 -28.63 25.40 5.54
C SER A 437 -28.19 25.71 6.99
N VAL A 438 -26.91 25.97 7.22
CA VAL A 438 -26.32 26.28 8.54
C VAL A 438 -26.59 27.73 8.94
N LEU A 439 -26.56 28.67 7.98
CA LEU A 439 -26.84 30.10 8.23
C LEU A 439 -28.21 30.34 8.89
N LYS A 440 -29.20 29.44 8.69
CA LYS A 440 -30.53 29.45 9.32
C LYS A 440 -30.55 29.25 10.84
N TYR A 441 -29.41 28.91 11.44
CA TYR A 441 -29.27 28.65 12.88
C TYR A 441 -28.41 29.69 13.61
N LEU A 442 -27.90 30.71 12.90
CA LEU A 442 -27.18 31.83 13.51
C LEU A 442 -28.15 32.74 14.31
N PRO A 443 -27.69 33.40 15.39
CA PRO A 443 -28.49 34.39 16.10
C PRO A 443 -28.93 35.54 15.18
N LYS A 444 -30.14 36.08 15.41
CA LYS A 444 -30.77 37.10 14.54
C LYS A 444 -29.90 38.36 14.37
N GLN A 445 -29.00 38.66 15.30
CA GLN A 445 -28.12 39.82 15.28
C GLN A 445 -26.89 39.66 14.36
N VAL A 446 -26.56 38.44 13.91
CA VAL A 446 -25.33 38.17 13.13
C VAL A 446 -25.51 38.45 11.62
N LEU A 447 -26.72 38.21 11.11
CA LEU A 447 -27.10 38.44 9.71
C LEU A 447 -27.99 39.69 9.61
N SER A 448 -27.46 40.71 8.96
CA SER A 448 -28.18 41.91 8.50
C SER A 448 -29.26 41.56 7.49
N GLU A 449 -30.24 42.43 7.33
CA GLU A 449 -31.32 42.25 6.34
C GLU A 449 -30.79 42.15 4.90
N ALA A 450 -29.67 42.80 4.61
CA ALA A 450 -28.98 42.68 3.32
C ALA A 450 -28.42 41.26 3.12
N ASP A 451 -27.72 40.70 4.11
CA ASP A 451 -27.14 39.35 4.03
C ASP A 451 -28.23 38.28 3.85
N ARG A 452 -29.36 38.41 4.57
CA ARG A 452 -30.49 37.47 4.46
C ARG A 452 -31.08 37.45 3.05
N LYS A 453 -31.17 38.61 2.40
CA LYS A 453 -31.60 38.75 1.00
C LYS A 453 -30.55 38.16 0.05
N TYR A 454 -29.27 38.46 0.25
CA TYR A 454 -28.16 37.98 -0.58
C TYR A 454 -28.02 36.44 -0.57
N PHE A 455 -28.11 35.82 0.61
CA PHE A 455 -27.98 34.36 0.78
C PHE A 455 -29.33 33.60 0.75
N ASN A 456 -30.44 34.27 0.39
CA ASN A 456 -31.81 33.70 0.37
C ASN A 456 -32.22 32.96 1.66
N VAL A 457 -31.82 33.49 2.82
CA VAL A 457 -32.12 32.91 4.14
C VAL A 457 -33.53 33.30 4.56
N GLN A 458 -34.51 32.46 4.19
CA GLN A 458 -35.90 32.59 4.62
C GLN A 458 -36.01 32.73 6.15
N GLU A 459 -36.75 33.74 6.59
CA GLU A 459 -36.96 33.98 8.02
C GLU A 459 -37.85 32.89 8.63
N LYS A 460 -37.42 32.34 9.77
CA LYS A 460 -38.33 31.60 10.64
C LYS A 460 -39.36 32.60 11.20
N GLN A 461 -40.57 32.55 10.68
CA GLN A 461 -41.75 33.12 11.34
C GLN A 461 -41.79 32.60 12.78
N ALA A 462 -42.11 33.49 13.73
CA ALA A 462 -42.19 33.11 15.13
C ALA A 462 -43.49 32.33 15.38
N SER A 463 -43.35 31.02 15.58
CA SER A 463 -44.40 30.12 16.06
C SER A 463 -43.90 29.41 17.31
N GLY A 464 -44.49 29.77 18.46
CA GLY A 464 -43.93 29.52 19.79
C GLY A 464 -43.40 30.82 20.40
#